data_AF-S5Z4G3-F1
#
_entry.id   AF-S5Z4G3-F1
#
_cell.length_a   1.000
_cell.length_b   1.000
_cell.length_c   1.000
_cell.angle_alpha   90.00
_cell.angle_beta   90.00
_cell.angle_gamma   90.00
#
_symmetry.space_group_name_H-M   'P 1'
#
loop_
_entity.id
_entity.type
_entity.pdbx_description
1 polymer ?
#
loop_
_entity_poly.entity_id
_entity_poly.type
_entity_poly.pdbx_seq_one_letter_code
_entity_poly.pdbx_strand_id
1 'polypeptide(L)' 'MTEWGETAKAFVVLSQPLEPLAEECKRFLSDKLAGYKIPRLYEAIAELPRNATGKVLKQVLRAREVAAQKAQA' A
#
# COMPACT_ATOMS: atom_id res chain seq x y z
N MET A 1 -23.59 11.88 6.36
CA MET A 1 -23.60 10.51 6.89
C MET A 1 -22.32 9.84 6.40
N THR A 2 -21.38 9.69 7.32
CA THR A 2 -20.15 8.89 7.26
C THR A 2 -19.20 9.19 6.08
N GLU A 3 -18.41 10.26 6.22
CA GLU A 3 -17.16 10.42 5.45
C GLU A 3 -16.24 9.24 5.81
N TRP A 4 -16.13 8.26 4.92
CA TRP A 4 -15.12 7.23 5.03
C TRP A 4 -13.75 7.89 4.91
N GLY A 5 -13.17 8.20 6.06
CA GLY A 5 -11.84 8.79 6.18
C GLY A 5 -10.83 8.00 5.34
N GLU A 6 -10.03 8.73 4.58
CA GLU A 6 -9.02 8.17 3.68
C GLU A 6 -8.11 7.21 4.46
N THR A 7 -8.22 5.91 4.16
CA THR A 7 -7.39 4.90 4.82
C THR A 7 -6.06 4.75 4.07
N ALA A 8 -4.96 4.98 4.76
CA ALA A 8 -3.62 4.81 4.19
C ALA A 8 -3.34 3.33 3.87
N LYS A 9 -3.06 3.07 2.60
CA LYS A 9 -2.63 1.77 2.07
C LYS A 9 -1.21 1.88 1.52
N ALA A 10 -0.38 0.88 1.80
CA ALA A 10 0.98 0.77 1.29
C ALA A 10 1.11 -0.43 0.33
N PHE A 11 1.73 -0.17 -0.81
CA PHE A 11 2.14 -1.20 -1.75
C PHE A 11 3.60 -1.54 -1.51
N VAL A 12 3.90 -2.82 -1.34
CA VAL A 12 5.25 -3.30 -1.06
C VAL A 12 5.63 -4.33 -2.12
N VAL A 13 6.77 -4.14 -2.75
CA VAL A 13 7.38 -5.17 -3.59
C VAL A 13 8.37 -5.92 -2.72
N LEU A 14 8.10 -7.21 -2.54
CA LEU A 14 8.91 -8.09 -1.73
C LEU A 14 9.92 -8.83 -2.61
N SER A 15 11.19 -8.79 -2.24
CA SER A 15 12.22 -9.60 -2.89
C SER A 15 12.18 -11.07 -2.43
N GLN A 16 11.58 -11.33 -1.27
CA GLN A 16 11.44 -12.64 -0.64
C GLN A 16 10.05 -12.73 -0.02
N PRO A 17 9.41 -13.92 0.03
CA PRO A 17 8.12 -14.08 0.69
C PRO A 17 8.24 -13.64 2.16
N LEU A 18 7.37 -12.71 2.58
CA LEU A 18 7.33 -12.18 3.93
C LEU A 18 5.90 -12.25 4.45
N GLU A 19 5.67 -13.14 5.42
CA GLU A 19 4.37 -13.34 6.05
C GLU A 19 4.52 -13.39 7.59
N PRO A 20 3.75 -12.58 8.34
CA PRO A 20 2.80 -11.55 7.89
C PRO A 20 3.49 -10.20 7.57
N LEU A 21 3.43 -9.79 6.29
CA LEU A 21 3.97 -8.50 5.80
C LEU A 21 3.51 -7.31 6.65
N ALA A 22 2.21 -7.24 6.95
CA ALA A 22 1.62 -6.10 7.64
C ALA A 22 2.20 -5.91 9.04
N GLU A 23 2.38 -7.01 9.80
CA GLU A 23 2.94 -6.96 11.15
C GLU A 23 4.43 -6.61 11.12
N GLU A 24 5.21 -7.20 10.21
CA GLU A 24 6.64 -6.88 10.12
C GLU A 24 6.87 -5.44 9.65
N CYS A 25 6.12 -4.96 8.65
CA CYS A 25 6.16 -3.55 8.25
C CYS A 25 5.73 -2.63 9.41
N LYS A 26 4.64 -2.95 10.10
CA LYS A 26 4.17 -2.16 11.25
C LYS A 26 5.20 -2.14 12.36
N ARG A 27 5.80 -3.27 12.72
CA ARG A 27 6.84 -3.38 13.76
C ARG A 27 8.06 -2.53 13.38
N PHE A 28 8.51 -2.61 12.13
CA PHE A 28 9.62 -1.81 11.62
C PHE A 28 9.32 -0.30 11.62
N LEU A 29 8.09 0.09 11.24
CA LEU A 29 7.67 1.49 11.19
C LEU A 29 7.34 2.04 12.58
N SER A 30 6.94 1.22 13.54
CA SER A 30 6.55 1.68 14.89
C SER A 30 7.70 2.29 15.69
N ASP A 31 8.94 1.88 15.40
CA ASP A 31 10.16 2.48 15.95
C ASP A 31 10.50 3.84 15.29
N LYS A 32 10.08 4.05 14.04
CA LYS A 32 10.53 5.17 13.20
C LYS A 32 9.49 6.26 12.98
N LEU A 33 8.20 5.92 13.10
CA LEU A 33 7.07 6.76 12.73
C LEU A 33 6.00 6.74 13.83
N ALA A 34 5.34 7.87 14.01
CA ALA A 34 4.16 7.94 14.86
C ALA A 34 3.04 7.06 14.30
N GLY A 35 2.28 6.39 15.18
CA GLY A 35 1.29 5.38 14.81
C GLY A 35 0.25 5.84 13.78
N TYR A 36 -0.11 7.13 13.75
CA TYR A 36 -1.04 7.68 12.77
C TYR A 36 -0.49 7.75 11.33
N LYS A 37 0.84 7.68 11.14
CA LYS A 37 1.49 7.63 9.82
C LYS A 37 1.68 6.21 9.31
N ILE A 38 1.42 5.21 10.16
CA ILE A 38 1.59 3.81 9.79
C ILE A 38 0.38 3.40 8.95
N PRO A 39 0.57 2.95 7.70
CA PRO A 39 -0.50 2.42 6.87
C PRO A 39 -1.25 1.31 7.59
N ARG A 40 -2.58 1.29 7.43
CA ARG A 40 -3.43 0.23 8.01
C ARG A 40 -3.55 -0.97 7.07
N LEU A 41 -3.39 -0.74 5.78
CA LEU A 41 -3.49 -1.74 4.74
C LEU A 41 -2.13 -1.91 4.05
N TYR A 42 -1.72 -3.14 3.85
CA TYR A 42 -0.49 -3.48 3.12
C TYR A 42 -0.85 -4.47 2.01
N GLU A 43 -0.36 -4.21 0.81
CA GLU A 43 -0.54 -5.07 -0.34
C GLU A 43 0.82 -5.41 -0.94
N ALA A 44 1.13 -6.71 -0.96
CA ALA A 44 2.30 -7.23 -1.65
C ALA A 44 2.01 -7.27 -3.15
N ILE A 45 2.80 -6.57 -3.95
CA ILE A 45 2.70 -6.59 -5.41
C ILE A 45 4.00 -7.11 -6.00
N ALA A 46 3.91 -7.84 -7.13
CA ALA A 46 5.09 -8.38 -7.79
C ALA A 46 6.02 -7.28 -8.32
N GLU A 47 5.44 -6.19 -8.84
CA GLU A 47 6.19 -5.05 -9.34
C GLU A 47 5.42 -3.75 -9.18
N LEU A 48 6.16 -2.64 -8.99
CA LEU A 48 5.60 -1.31 -9.07
C LEU A 48 5.49 -0.90 -10.54
N PRO A 49 4.34 -0.37 -10.99
CA PRO A 49 4.21 0.13 -12.36
C PRO A 49 5.17 1.29 -12.54
N ARG A 50 6.14 1.13 -13.44
CA ARG A 50 7.16 2.14 -13.76
C ARG A 50 7.04 2.53 -15.23
N ASN A 51 7.29 3.79 -15.52
CA ASN A 51 7.42 4.26 -16.91
C ASN A 51 8.78 3.85 -17.49
N ALA A 52 9.00 4.03 -18.81
CA ALA A 52 10.26 3.74 -19.49
C ALA A 52 11.51 4.40 -18.85
N THR A 53 11.34 5.54 -18.17
CA THR A 53 12.41 6.24 -17.42
C THR A 53 12.57 5.75 -15.97
N GLY A 54 11.90 4.66 -15.58
CA GLY A 54 11.96 4.09 -14.22
C GLY A 54 11.12 4.81 -13.16
N LYS A 55 10.41 5.88 -13.51
CA LYS A 55 9.52 6.60 -12.57
C LYS A 55 8.30 5.76 -12.21
N VAL A 56 7.99 5.65 -10.92
CA VAL A 56 6.78 4.97 -10.42
C VAL A 56 5.53 5.75 -10.81
N LEU A 57 4.63 5.08 -11.51
CA LEU A 57 3.35 5.61 -11.97
C LEU A 57 2.29 5.49 -10.86
N LYS A 58 2.30 6.45 -9.93
CA LYS A 58 1.34 6.51 -8.81
C LYS A 58 -0.13 6.52 -9.28
N GLN A 59 -0.40 7.08 -10.46
CA GLN A 59 -1.73 7.12 -11.05
C GLN A 59 -2.26 5.71 -11.36
N VAL A 60 -1.40 4.80 -11.82
CA VAL A 60 -1.77 3.41 -12.13
C VAL A 60 -2.07 2.64 -10.85
N LEU A 61 -1.26 2.85 -9.79
CA LEU A 61 -1.53 2.27 -8.47
C LEU A 61 -2.87 2.76 -7.90
N ARG A 62 -3.16 4.06 -8.02
CA ARG A 62 -4.45 4.62 -7.59
C ARG A 62 -5.63 4.07 -8.40
N ALA A 63 -5.47 3.92 -9.73
CA ALA A 63 -6.50 3.34 -10.58
C ALA A 63 -6.77 1.87 -10.24
N ARG A 64 -5.73 1.07 -9.91
CA ARG A 64 -5.89 -0.30 -9.39
C ARG A 64 -6.73 -0.34 -8.12
N GLU A 65 -6.48 0.56 -7.17
CA GLU A 65 -7.29 0.64 -5.93
C GLU A 65 -8.73 1.02 -6.21
N VAL A 66 -8.97 2.02 -7.06
CA VAL A 66 -10.33 2.44 -7.40
C VAL A 66 -11.08 1.30 -8.08
N ALA A 67 -10.42 0.53 -8.95
CA ALA A 67 -11.00 -0.66 -9.56
C ALA A 67 -11.27 -1.76 -8.53
N ALA A 68 -10.34 -2.02 -7.61
CA ALA A 68 -10.51 -3.01 -6.54
C ALA A 68 -11.63 -2.63 -5.56
N GLN A 69 -11.74 -1.36 -5.18
CA GLN A 69 -12.81 -0.83 -4.33
C GLN A 69 -14.17 -0.92 -5.01
N LYS A 70 -14.25 -0.63 -6.32
CA LYS A 70 -15.49 -0.82 -7.10
C LYS A 70 -15.91 -2.28 -7.22
N ALA A 71 -14.97 -3.22 -7.23
CA ALA A 71 -15.29 -4.65 -7.28
C ALA A 71 -15.75 -5.20 -5.92
N GLN A 72 -15.50 -4.48 -4.82
CA GLN A 72 -15.96 -4.83 -3.48
C GLN A 72 -17.26 -4.11 -3.06
N ALA A 73 -17.86 -3.32 -3.95
CA ALA A 73 -19.14 -2.62 -3.75
C ALA A 73 -20.23 -3.28 -4.60
#